data_AF-A0A6N4GYH1-F1
#
_entry.id   AF-A0A6N4GYH1-F1
#
_cell.length_a   1.000
_cell.length_b   1.000
_cell.length_c   1.000
_cell.angle_alpha   90.00
_cell.angle_beta   90.00
_cell.angle_gamma   90.00
#
_symmetry.space_group_name_H-M   'P 1'
#
loop_
_entity.id
_entity.type
_entity.pdbx_description
1 polymer ?
#
loop_
_entity_poly.entity_id
_entity_poly.type
_entity_poly.pdbx_seq_one_letter_code
_entity_poly.pdbx_strand_id
1 'polypeptide(L)'
;MERLDEILEIIREIREDIAYMKRHRNMLCGMPILEVDEVCDLLKMSDRQLRRYRTSGQLVGFHFGRRLMFSTAEINRFIERVEMEHKQKKSLRKAIHNL
;
A
#
# COMPACT_ATOMS: atom_id res chain seq x y z
N MET A 1 18.89 41.21 -0.19
CA MET A 1 18.98 40.08 -1.13
C MET A 1 19.34 38.81 -0.37
N GLU A 2 20.41 38.84 0.44
CA GLU A 2 20.93 37.72 1.24
C GLU A 2 19.89 36.90 2.03
N ARG A 3 18.96 37.55 2.76
CA ARG A 3 17.94 36.82 3.54
C ARG A 3 16.97 36.00 2.68
N LEU A 4 16.68 36.43 1.46
CA LEU A 4 15.79 35.69 0.57
C LEU A 4 16.52 34.48 -0.03
N ASP A 5 17.79 34.66 -0.38
CA ASP A 5 18.65 33.59 -0.92
C ASP A 5 18.89 32.50 0.12
N GLU A 6 19.14 32.89 1.38
CA GLU A 6 19.29 31.97 2.52
C GLU A 6 18.01 31.15 2.79
N ILE A 7 16.84 31.79 2.73
CA ILE A 7 15.56 31.08 2.83
C ILE A 7 15.37 30.09 1.67
N LEU A 8 15.74 30.48 0.44
CA LEU A 8 15.63 29.61 -0.73
C LEU A 8 16.55 28.38 -0.63
N GLU A 9 17.73 28.54 -0.05
CA GLU A 9 18.68 27.44 0.17
C GLU A 9 18.15 26.44 1.21
N ILE A 10 17.64 26.92 2.35
CA ILE A 10 16.97 26.07 3.35
C ILE A 10 15.78 25.31 2.74
N ILE A 11 14.97 25.98 1.91
CA ILE A 11 13.83 25.33 1.25
C ILE A 11 14.31 24.24 0.26
N ARG A 12 15.43 24.44 -0.44
CA ARG A 12 15.99 23.42 -1.34
C ARG A 12 16.46 22.20 -0.56
N GLU A 13 17.17 22.41 0.54
CA GLU A 13 17.64 21.34 1.43
C GLU A 13 16.46 20.53 2.00
N ILE A 14 15.44 21.20 2.55
CA ILE A 14 14.22 20.54 3.03
C ILE A 14 13.53 19.74 1.91
N ARG A 15 13.49 20.26 0.69
CA ARG A 15 12.90 19.54 -0.45
C ARG A 15 13.69 18.28 -0.80
N GLU A 16 15.01 18.32 -0.74
CA GLU A 16 15.88 17.18 -0.97
C GLU A 16 15.70 16.10 0.11
N ASP A 17 15.65 16.51 1.38
CA ASP A 17 15.38 15.61 2.50
C ASP A 17 14.01 14.94 2.38
N ILE A 18 12.96 15.72 2.08
CA ILE A 18 11.62 15.17 1.84
C ILE A 18 11.62 14.19 0.66
N ALA A 19 12.34 14.50 -0.43
CA ALA A 19 12.43 13.62 -1.58
C ALA A 19 13.18 12.33 -1.24
N TYR A 20 14.25 12.41 -0.45
CA TYR A 20 14.99 11.26 0.05
C TYR A 20 14.11 10.37 0.94
N MET A 21 13.42 10.97 1.93
CA MET A 21 12.49 10.27 2.82
C MET A 21 11.34 9.60 2.05
N LYS A 22 10.77 10.25 1.03
CA LYS A 22 9.72 9.67 0.19
C LYS A 22 10.20 8.49 -0.66
N ARG A 23 11.49 8.44 -1.01
CA ARG A 23 12.08 7.33 -1.78
C ARG A 23 12.37 6.11 -0.91
N HIS A 24 12.62 6.30 0.39
CA HIS A 24 12.86 5.21 1.32
C HIS A 24 11.55 4.72 1.94
N ARG A 25 11.14 3.51 1.58
CA ARG A 25 10.01 2.84 2.22
C ARG A 25 10.42 2.39 3.61
N ASN A 26 9.45 2.32 4.53
CA ASN A 26 9.66 1.64 5.80
C ASN A 26 10.05 0.18 5.51
N MET A 27 11.09 -0.31 6.19
CA MET A 27 11.63 -1.66 6.00
C MET A 27 11.57 -2.45 7.30
N LEU A 28 11.25 -3.74 7.20
CA LEU A 28 11.37 -4.71 8.29
C LEU A 28 12.02 -5.98 7.77
N CYS A 29 13.14 -6.38 8.37
CA CYS A 29 13.91 -7.55 7.95
C CYS A 29 14.25 -7.56 6.44
N GLY A 30 14.58 -6.40 5.87
CA GLY A 30 14.88 -6.25 4.44
C GLY A 30 13.67 -6.29 3.51
N MET A 31 12.44 -6.34 4.05
CA MET A 31 11.21 -6.28 3.28
C MET A 31 10.51 -4.93 3.48
N PRO A 32 10.02 -4.28 2.41
CA PRO A 32 9.24 -3.06 2.57
C PRO A 32 7.89 -3.36 3.24
N ILE A 33 7.49 -2.46 4.13
CA ILE A 33 6.24 -2.54 4.90
C ILE A 33 5.42 -1.29 4.63
N LEU A 34 4.10 -1.46 4.68
CA LEU A 34 3.11 -0.45 4.36
C LEU A 34 2.17 -0.27 5.55
N GLU A 35 1.86 0.99 5.88
CA GLU A 35 0.80 1.35 6.81
C GLU A 35 -0.58 1.16 6.17
N VAL A 36 -1.63 1.17 7.00
CA VAL A 36 -3.03 1.05 6.56
C VAL A 36 -3.37 2.05 5.45
N ASP A 37 -2.98 3.33 5.62
CA ASP A 37 -3.31 4.39 4.67
C ASP A 37 -2.64 4.15 3.31
N GLU A 38 -1.37 3.74 3.32
CA GLU A 38 -0.64 3.40 2.10
C GLU A 38 -1.28 2.22 1.35
N VAL A 39 -1.75 1.20 2.08
CA VAL A 39 -2.44 0.05 1.48
C VAL A 39 -3.81 0.45 0.93
N CYS A 40 -4.55 1.29 1.65
CA CYS A 40 -5.83 1.83 1.18
C CYS A 40 -5.67 2.64 -0.10
N ASP A 41 -4.64 3.49 -0.17
CA ASP A 41 -4.32 4.28 -1.36
C ASP A 41 -3.87 3.41 -2.53
N LEU A 42 -3.09 2.36 -2.27
CA LEU A 42 -2.60 1.43 -3.27
C LEU A 42 -3.74 0.60 -3.87
N LEU A 43 -4.59 0.04 -3.02
CA LEU A 43 -5.66 -0.88 -3.43
C LEU A 43 -6.98 -0.17 -3.80
N LYS A 44 -7.03 1.16 -3.64
CA LYS A 44 -8.22 1.99 -3.85
C LYS A 44 -9.44 1.45 -3.09
N MET A 45 -9.23 1.06 -1.84
CA MET A 45 -10.28 0.51 -0.97
C MET A 45 -10.33 1.21 0.38
N SER A 46 -11.51 1.21 0.99
CA SER A 46 -11.70 1.78 2.33
C SER A 46 -10.98 0.96 3.41
N ASP A 47 -10.55 1.60 4.50
CA ASP A 47 -10.02 0.93 5.69
C ASP A 47 -10.98 -0.14 6.23
N ARG A 48 -12.30 0.12 6.17
CA ARG A 48 -13.32 -0.88 6.54
C ARG A 48 -13.23 -2.16 5.69
N GLN A 49 -13.07 -2.03 4.38
CA GLN A 49 -12.92 -3.18 3.48
C GLN A 49 -11.60 -3.91 3.76
N LEU A 50 -10.51 -3.17 3.95
CA LEU A 50 -9.21 -3.74 4.29
C LEU A 50 -9.26 -4.56 5.59
N ARG A 51 -9.87 -4.01 6.65
CA ARG A 51 -10.10 -4.71 7.92
C ARG A 51 -10.97 -5.94 7.75
N ARG A 52 -11.95 -5.92 6.85
CA ARG A 52 -12.79 -7.08 6.56
C ARG A 52 -11.98 -8.20 5.91
N TYR A 53 -11.13 -7.90 4.92
CA TYR A 53 -10.21 -8.87 4.32
C TYR A 53 -9.23 -9.45 5.34
N ARG A 54 -8.78 -8.62 6.28
CA ARG A 54 -7.94 -9.10 7.38
C ARG A 54 -8.69 -10.02 8.33
N THR A 55 -9.91 -9.64 8.73
CA THR A 55 -10.74 -10.41 9.66
C THR A 55 -11.18 -11.75 9.06
N SER A 56 -11.40 -11.80 7.74
CA SER A 56 -11.68 -13.05 7.02
C SER A 56 -10.44 -13.91 6.75
N GLY A 57 -9.24 -13.46 7.15
CA GLY A 57 -7.99 -14.17 6.90
C GLY A 57 -7.48 -14.10 5.45
N GLN A 58 -8.15 -13.34 4.59
CA GLN A 58 -7.77 -13.19 3.17
C GLN A 58 -6.56 -12.29 2.97
N LEU A 59 -6.29 -11.40 3.93
CA LEU A 59 -5.13 -10.50 3.94
C LEU A 59 -4.42 -10.57 5.29
N VAL A 60 -3.14 -10.92 5.27
CA VAL A 60 -2.34 -11.03 6.50
C VAL A 60 -1.63 -9.70 6.78
N GLY A 61 -1.92 -9.13 7.96
CA GLY A 61 -1.20 -7.97 8.50
C GLY A 61 -0.57 -8.33 9.84
N PHE A 62 0.46 -7.59 10.24
CA PHE A 62 1.12 -7.73 11.53
C PHE A 62 1.08 -6.40 12.28
N HIS A 63 1.18 -6.45 13.60
CA HIS A 63 1.27 -5.22 14.39
C HIS A 63 2.72 -4.91 14.71
N PHE A 64 3.09 -3.64 14.56
CA PHE A 64 4.33 -3.08 15.07
C PHE A 64 3.98 -2.01 16.11
N GLY A 65 4.11 -2.38 17.39
CA GLY A 65 3.53 -1.61 18.49
C GLY A 65 2.01 -1.52 18.34
N ARG A 66 1.48 -0.29 18.25
CA ARG A 66 0.04 -0.03 18.07
C ARG A 66 -0.40 0.07 16.60
N ARG A 67 0.55 0.08 15.66
CA ARG A 67 0.26 0.26 14.23
C ARG A 67 0.07 -1.09 13.56
N LEU A 68 -0.97 -1.18 12.73
CA LEU A 68 -1.17 -2.30 11.82
C LEU A 68 -0.39 -2.04 10.54
N MET A 69 0.46 -2.98 10.17
CA MET A 69 1.34 -2.92 9.01
C MET A 69 1.12 -4.14 8.12
N PHE A 70 1.49 -4.00 6.86
CA PHE A 70 1.45 -5.06 5.87
C PHE A 70 2.79 -5.15 5.16
N SER A 71 3.24 -6.36 4.85
CA SER A 71 4.41 -6.51 4.00
C SER A 71 4.02 -6.34 2.54
N THR A 72 4.88 -5.73 1.72
CA THR A 72 4.59 -5.58 0.29
C THR A 72 4.42 -6.94 -0.40
N ALA A 73 5.14 -7.97 0.06
CA ALA A 73 4.98 -9.34 -0.44
C ALA A 73 3.55 -9.87 -0.22
N GLU A 74 2.95 -9.63 0.95
CA GLU A 74 1.58 -10.06 1.20
C GLU A 74 0.57 -9.27 0.38
N ILE A 75 0.76 -7.96 0.24
CA ILE A 75 -0.11 -7.13 -0.62
C ILE A 75 -0.09 -7.62 -2.07
N ASN A 76 1.09 -7.92 -2.61
CA ASN A 76 1.22 -8.43 -3.99
C ASN A 76 0.49 -9.78 -4.15
N ARG A 77 0.71 -10.72 -3.22
CA ARG A 77 -0.01 -12.01 -3.23
C ARG A 77 -1.52 -11.84 -3.11
N PHE A 78 -1.98 -10.86 -2.32
CA PHE A 78 -3.40 -10.55 -2.20
C PHE A 78 -3.97 -10.04 -3.53
N ILE A 79 -3.28 -9.11 -4.21
CA ILE A 79 -3.70 -8.59 -5.52
C ILE A 79 -3.84 -9.75 -6.52
N GLU A 80 -2.82 -10.60 -6.62
CA GLU A 80 -2.84 -11.77 -7.52
C GLU A 80 -4.03 -12.68 -7.24
N ARG A 81 -4.31 -13.01 -5.96
CA ARG A 81 -5.48 -13.83 -5.59
C ARG A 81 -6.79 -13.17 -6.02
N VAL A 82 -6.96 -11.88 -5.73
CA VAL A 82 -8.19 -11.14 -6.06
C VAL A 82 -8.42 -11.05 -7.57
N GLU A 83 -7.36 -10.85 -8.35
CA GLU A 83 -7.44 -10.84 -9.81
C GLU A 83 -7.84 -12.20 -10.38
N MET A 84 -7.26 -13.28 -9.85
CA MET A 84 -7.58 -14.64 -10.28
C MET A 84 -9.04 -15.00 -9.97
N GLU A 85 -9.54 -14.65 -8.79
CA GLU A 85 -10.96 -14.82 -8.45
C GLU A 85 -11.88 -14.03 -9.39
N HIS A 86 -11.52 -12.79 -9.73
CA HIS A 86 -12.30 -11.99 -10.67
C HIS A 86 -12.35 -12.61 -12.06
N LYS A 87 -11.20 -13.09 -12.57
CA LYS A 87 -11.11 -13.79 -13.86
C LYS A 87 -11.97 -15.05 -13.86
N GLN A 88 -11.89 -15.87 -12.81
CA GLN A 88 -12.67 -17.10 -12.68
C GLN A 88 -14.19 -16.81 -12.64
N LYS A 89 -14.62 -15.85 -11.81
CA LYS A 89 -16.03 -15.41 -11.73
C LYS A 89 -16.54 -14.90 -13.09
N LYS A 90 -15.73 -14.16 -13.83
CA LYS A 90 -16.07 -13.67 -15.17
C LYS A 90 -16.24 -14.82 -16.18
N SER A 91 -15.33 -15.79 -16.18
CA SER A 91 -15.42 -16.96 -17.06
C SER A 91 -16.64 -17.83 -16.74
N LEU A 92 -16.92 -18.06 -15.45
CA LEU A 92 -18.12 -18.79 -15.01
C LEU A 92 -19.40 -18.10 -15.48
N ARG A 93 -19.51 -16.78 -15.33
CA ARG A 93 -20.67 -16.01 -15.82
C ARG A 93 -20.86 -16.13 -17.33
N LYS A 94 -19.77 -16.10 -18.11
CA LYS A 94 -19.83 -16.32 -19.56
C LYS A 94 -20.28 -17.72 -19.92
N ALA A 95 -19.77 -18.74 -19.23
CA ALA A 95 -20.17 -20.13 -19.46
C ALA A 95 -21.67 -20.32 -19.16
N ILE A 96 -22.17 -19.76 -18.05
CA ILE A 96 -23.60 -19.80 -17.68
C ILE A 96 -24.47 -19.05 -18.71
N HIS A 97 -24.01 -17.91 -19.22
CA HIS A 97 -24.77 -17.15 -20.23
C HIS A 97 -24.83 -17.84 -21.60
N ASN A 98 -23.83 -18.66 -21.93
CA ASN A 98 -23.74 -19.39 -23.19
C ASN A 98 -24.42 -20.77 -23.15
N LEU A 99 -25.04 -21.13 -22.02
CA LEU A 99 -25.89 -22.32 -21.83
C LEU A 99 -27.36 -21.92 -21.99
#